data_AF-A0A2M8D8R9-F1
#
_entry.id   AF-A0A2M8D8R9-F1
#
_cell.length_a   1.000
_cell.length_b   1.000
_cell.length_c   1.000
_cell.angle_alpha   90.00
_cell.angle_beta   90.00
_cell.angle_gamma   90.00
#
_symmetry.space_group_name_H-M   'P 1'
#
loop_
_entity.id
_entity.type
_entity.pdbx_description
1 polymer ?
#
loop_
_entity_poly.entity_id
_entity_poly.type
_entity_poly.pdbx_seq_one_letter_code
_entity_poly.pdbx_strand_id
1 'polypeptide(L)' 'MKTITCVILSTQKARTYEALHSVLLPALSGQMQILPRHAEVFVLLGPGTIVLESLDGTRESIPVENGESYIRNDMVKIFL' A
#
# COMPACT_ATOMS: atom_id res chain seq x y z
N MET A 1 -14.96 2.22 12.41
CA MET A 1 -14.66 2.35 10.96
C MET A 1 -13.69 1.23 10.59
N LYS A 2 -13.76 0.71 9.36
CA LYS A 2 -12.78 -0.29 8.89
C LYS A 2 -11.58 0.45 8.29
N THR A 3 -10.38 -0.02 8.57
CA THR A 3 -9.12 0.65 8.23
C THR A 3 -8.12 -0.37 7.71
N ILE A 4 -7.13 0.11 6.97
CA ILE A 4 -5.99 -0.68 6.51
C ILE A 4 -4.77 -0.41 7.39
N THR A 5 -3.99 -1.46 7.65
CA THR A 5 -2.60 -1.33 8.11
C THR A 5 -1.67 -1.58 6.94
N CYS A 6 -0.81 -0.62 6.61
CA CYS A 6 0.21 -0.76 5.58
C CYS A 6 1.59 -0.90 6.22
N VAL A 7 2.35 -1.91 5.80
CA VAL A 7 3.75 -2.10 6.20
C VAL A 7 4.60 -2.02 4.95
N ILE A 8 5.50 -1.04 4.91
CA ILE A 8 6.48 -0.90 3.84
C ILE A 8 7.82 -1.39 4.37
N LEU A 9 8.31 -2.46 3.76
CA LEU A 9 9.56 -3.12 4.07
C LEU A 9 10.56 -2.78 2.98
N SER A 10 11.70 -2.20 3.36
CA SER A 10 12.87 -2.11 2.50
C SER A 10 14.05 -2.83 3.12
N THR A 11 15.12 -3.02 2.34
CA THR A 11 16.39 -3.61 2.81
C THR A 11 16.98 -2.91 4.04
N GLN A 12 16.66 -1.63 4.26
CA GLN A 12 17.22 -0.82 5.34
C GLN A 12 16.27 -0.59 6.51
N LYS A 13 14.95 -0.58 6.27
CA LYS A 13 13.97 -0.19 7.29
C LYS A 13 12.58 -0.77 7.02
N ALA A 14 11.85 -1.02 8.10
CA ALA A 14 10.42 -1.24 8.06
C ALA A 14 9.69 0.01 8.56
N ARG A 15 8.62 0.40 7.87
CA ARG A 15 7.70 1.45 8.31
C ARG A 15 6.29 0.89 8.37
N THR A 16 5.61 1.15 9.48
CA THR A 16 4.22 0.73 9.68
C THR A 16 3.35 1.97 9.73
N TYR A 17 2.25 1.91 8.97
CA TYR A 17 1.23 2.94 8.85
C TYR A 17 -0.10 2.31 9.27
N GLU A 18 -0.69 2.84 10.33
CA GLU A 18 -1.94 2.31 10.89
C GLU A 18 -3.11 3.24 10.54
N ALA A 19 -4.33 2.72 10.68
CA ALA A 19 -5.57 3.49 10.52
C ALA A 19 -5.68 4.22 9.16
N LEU A 20 -5.26 3.58 8.07
CA LEU A 20 -5.40 4.13 6.73
C LEU A 20 -6.84 3.94 6.20
N HIS A 21 -7.34 4.93 5.47
CA HIS A 21 -8.56 4.86 4.69
C HIS A 21 -8.36 4.06 3.39
N SER A 22 -7.26 4.34 2.68
CA SER A 22 -6.93 3.66 1.42
C SER A 22 -5.42 3.60 1.15
N VAL A 23 -5.01 2.68 0.29
CA VAL A 23 -3.64 2.59 -0.24
C VAL A 23 -3.71 2.50 -1.77
N LEU A 24 -3.10 3.45 -2.48
CA LEU A 24 -2.95 3.40 -3.93
C LEU A 24 -1.60 2.77 -4.28
N LEU A 25 -1.62 1.75 -5.13
CA LEU A 25 -0.43 1.03 -5.59
C LEU A 25 -0.22 1.24 -7.10
N PRO A 26 1.02 1.51 -7.54
CA PRO A 26 1.36 1.52 -8.97
C PRO A 26 1.59 0.08 -9.46
N ALA A 27 0.52 -0.66 -9.72
CA ALA A 27 0.60 -2.01 -10.26
C ALA A 27 1.12 -2.00 -11.72
N LEU A 28 1.69 -3.11 -12.19
CA LEU A 28 2.19 -3.23 -13.57
C LEU A 28 1.14 -2.90 -14.65
N SER A 29 -0.14 -3.20 -14.38
CA SER A 29 -1.25 -2.94 -15.31
C SER A 29 -1.96 -1.61 -15.09
N GLY A 30 -1.45 -0.74 -14.21
CA GLY A 30 -2.04 0.56 -13.90
C GLY A 30 -2.16 0.83 -12.39
N GLN A 31 -2.93 1.85 -12.03
CA GLN A 31 -3.15 2.21 -10.62
C GLN A 31 -4.17 1.27 -9.97
N MET A 32 -3.87 0.76 -8.78
CA MET A 32 -4.75 -0.12 -8.01
C MET A 32 -5.01 0.47 -6.63
N GLN A 33 -6.27 0.80 -6.33
CA GLN A 33 -6.66 1.30 -5.02
C GLN A 33 -7.15 0.17 -4.12
N ILE A 34 -6.50 0.02 -2.98
CA ILE A 34 -6.86 -0.93 -1.93
C ILE A 34 -7.72 -0.21 -0.90
N LEU A 35 -8.90 -0.79 -0.64
CA LEU A 35 -9.85 -0.37 0.37
C LEU A 35 -10.02 -1.47 1.42
N PRO A 36 -10.54 -1.16 2.62
CA PRO A 36 -10.81 -2.19 3.62
C PRO A 36 -11.65 -3.33 3.04
N ARG A 37 -11.27 -4.55 3.38
CA ARG A 37 -11.80 -5.85 2.94
C ARG A 37 -11.54 -6.19 1.50
N HIS A 38 -10.50 -5.60 0.91
CA HIS A 38 -10.01 -6.03 -0.38
C HIS A 38 -9.69 -7.54 -0.35
N ALA A 39 -9.99 -8.23 -1.45
CA ALA A 39 -9.68 -9.65 -1.59
C ALA A 39 -8.16 -9.87 -1.46
N GLU A 40 -7.80 -11.07 -0.99
CA GLU A 40 -6.40 -11.46 -0.90
C GLU A 40 -5.76 -11.51 -2.29
N VAL A 41 -4.60 -10.88 -2.46
CA VAL A 41 -3.92 -10.78 -3.75
C VAL A 41 -2.44 -10.49 -3.58
N PHE A 42 -1.65 -10.97 -4.54
CA PHE A 42 -0.26 -10.56 -4.77
C PHE A 42 -0.20 -9.64 -5.99
N VAL A 43 0.51 -8.53 -5.87
CA VAL A 43 0.60 -7.49 -6.91
C VAL A 43 2.07 -7.16 -7.15
N LEU A 44 2.48 -7.22 -8.41
CA LEU A 44 3.77 -6.67 -8.85
C LEU A 44 3.63 -5.15 -9.04
N LEU A 45 4.55 -4.40 -8.46
CA LEU A 45 4.61 -2.94 -8.56
C LEU A 45 5.55 -2.53 -9.70
N GLY A 46 5.10 -1.59 -10.51
CA GLY A 46 5.92 -0.89 -11.50
C GLY A 46 6.40 0.46 -10.99
N PRO A 47 7.16 1.20 -11.82
CA PRO A 47 7.58 2.56 -11.50
C PRO A 47 6.38 3.47 -11.26
N GLY A 48 6.39 4.23 -10.18
CA GLY A 48 5.28 5.12 -9.84
C GLY A 48 5.33 5.62 -8.40
N THR A 49 4.15 5.83 -7.82
CA THR A 49 4.00 6.38 -6.47
C THR A 49 2.96 5.59 -5.71
N ILE A 50 3.35 5.10 -4.53
CA ILE A 50 2.40 4.60 -3.54
C ILE A 50 1.79 5.81 -2.84
N VAL A 51 0.48 5.84 -2.69
CA VAL A 51 -0.21 6.89 -1.93
C VAL A 51 -0.93 6.27 -0.76
N LEU A 52 -0.59 6.72 0.45
CA LEU A 52 -1.24 6.33 1.69
C LEU A 52 -2.21 7.45 2.08
N GLU A 53 -3.48 7.12 2.28
CA GLU A 53 -4.49 8.10 2.70
C GLU A 53 -5.01 7.74 4.09
N SER A 54 -4.81 8.65 5.05
CA SER A 54 -5.28 8.53 6.43
C SER A 54 -6.76 8.90 6.57
N LEU A 55 -7.38 8.55 7.70
CA LEU A 55 -8.80 8.85 7.96
C LEU A 55 -9.15 10.34 8.01
N ASP A 56 -8.17 11.20 8.29
CA ASP A 56 -8.31 12.66 8.31
C ASP A 56 -8.14 13.29 6.91
N GLY A 57 -7.89 12.48 5.88
CA GLY A 57 -7.62 12.92 4.51
C GLY A 57 -6.17 13.30 4.25
N THR A 58 -5.27 13.17 5.23
CA THR A 58 -3.83 13.37 5.03
C THR A 58 -3.29 12.32 4.07
N ARG A 59 -2.44 12.75 3.12
CA ARG A 59 -1.82 11.88 2.12
C ARG A 59 -0.31 11.88 2.22
N GLU A 60 0.29 10.70 2.20
CA GLU A 60 1.73 10.49 2.06
C GLU A 60 2.02 9.80 0.73
N SER A 61 2.95 10.37 -0.04
CA SER A 61 3.36 9.86 -1.35
C SER A 61 4.78 9.30 -1.27
N ILE A 62 4.96 8.07 -1.73
CA ILE A 62 6.24 7.35 -1.67
C ILE A 62 6.59 6.88 -3.08
N PRO A 63 7.66 7.43 -3.71
CA PRO A 63 8.08 6.98 -5.02
C PRO A 63 8.68 5.58 -4.95
N VAL A 64 8.39 4.76 -5.96
CA VAL A 64 8.91 3.38 -6.09
C VAL A 64 9.28 3.09 -7.54
N GLU A 65 10.36 2.33 -7.75
CA GLU A 65 10.79 1.89 -9.09
C GLU A 65 10.26 0.50 -9.42
N ASN A 66 10.21 -0.38 -8.43
CA ASN A 66 9.67 -1.73 -8.50
C ASN A 66 9.34 -2.22 -7.09
N GLY A 67 8.73 -3.38 -7.00
CA GLY A 67 8.48 -4.06 -5.73
C GLY A 67 7.33 -5.04 -5.83
N GLU A 68 6.95 -5.57 -4.69
CA GLU A 68 5.86 -6.53 -4.55
C GLU A 68 4.92 -6.08 -3.44
N SER A 69 3.63 -6.32 -3.60
CA SER A 69 2.66 -6.12 -2.54
C SER A 69 1.82 -7.36 -2.30
N TYR A 70 1.56 -7.63 -1.03
CA TYR A 70 0.68 -8.69 -0.58
C TYR A 70 -0.43 -8.09 0.30
N ILE A 71 -1.67 -8.33 -0.09
CA ILE A 71 -2.85 -7.81 0.59
C ILE A 71 -3.61 -8.99 1.20
N ARG A 72 -3.91 -8.92 2.51
CA ARG A 72 -4.76 -9.90 3.20
C ARG A 72 -5.31 -9.32 4.50
N ASN A 73 -6.58 -9.57 4.81
CA ASN A 73 -7.21 -9.22 6.09
C ASN A 73 -6.93 -7.77 6.54
N ASP A 74 -7.21 -6.80 5.66
CA ASP A 74 -6.96 -5.37 5.91
C ASP A 74 -5.49 -4.98 6.14
N MET A 75 -4.56 -5.88 5.85
CA MET A 75 -3.12 -5.62 5.88
C MET A 75 -2.58 -5.56 4.45
N VAL A 76 -1.83 -4.50 4.16
CA VAL A 76 -1.05 -4.35 2.94
C VAL A 76 0.42 -4.41 3.31
N LYS A 77 1.14 -5.42 2.82
CA LYS A 77 2.59 -5.48 2.93
C LYS A 77 3.18 -5.08 1.59
N ILE A 78 4.20 -4.24 1.60
CA ILE A 78 4.91 -3.77 0.43
C ILE A 78 6.39 -4.05 0.64
N PHE A 79 7.02 -4.69 -0.33
CA PHE A 79 8.44 -5.05 -0.35
C PHE A 79 9.13 -4.22 -1.43
N LEU A 80 10.04 -3.34 -1.02
CA LEU A 80 10.80 -2.39 -1.86
C LEU A 80 12.32 -2.61 -1.75
#